data_AF-A0A9E4D4A3-F1
#
_entry.id   AF-A0A9E4D4A3-F1
#
_cell.length_a   1.000
_cell.length_b   1.000
_cell.length_c   1.000
_cell.angle_alpha   90.00
_cell.angle_beta   90.00
_cell.angle_gamma   90.00
#
_symmetry.space_group_name_H-M   'P 1'
#
loop_
_entity.id
_entity.type
_entity.pdbx_description
1 polymer ?
#
loop_
_entity_poly.entity_id
_entity_poly.type
_entity_poly.pdbx_seq_one_letter_code
_entity_poly.pdbx_strand_id
1 'polypeptide(L)'
;MRRSLLALILAALATPAAGASCRDQAFEEARFTVCEAEAGQDLRLFLRGDDGQVYGSFTRIEAALEPRGERLAFAMNAGMFHLDRAPVGLYVEQGSTEGRLVTRAGPGNFGMLPNGVFCVRPAGDFAIVESRTYDAAPPDCRYATQSGPMLVIDGALHPRFLPDSTSAHLRNGVGVSADGQRAVFVISDDPVTFHRFARFFRDALGLNQALYLDGSVSRLYAPELGRTDWGVPMGPVVGLVVPRE
;
A
#
# COMPACT_ATOMS: atom_id res chain seq x y z
N MET A 1 15.94 -66.06 9.45
CA MET A 1 16.26 -64.68 9.90
C MET A 1 15.58 -63.70 8.94
N ARG A 2 14.46 -63.10 9.35
CA ARG A 2 13.64 -62.17 8.53
C ARG A 2 14.36 -60.84 8.37
N ARG A 3 14.61 -60.41 7.13
CA ARG A 3 15.12 -59.07 6.80
C ARG A 3 13.93 -58.13 6.65
N SER A 4 13.71 -57.25 7.62
CA SER A 4 12.71 -56.19 7.54
C SER A 4 13.30 -54.99 6.80
N LEU A 5 12.73 -54.64 5.64
CA LEU A 5 12.99 -53.39 4.94
C LEU A 5 12.22 -52.27 5.65
N LEU A 6 12.93 -51.28 6.22
CA LEU A 6 12.33 -50.03 6.67
C LEU A 6 12.00 -49.17 5.44
N ALA A 7 10.72 -48.89 5.22
CA ALA A 7 10.26 -47.88 4.29
C ALA A 7 10.47 -46.49 4.93
N LEU A 8 11.33 -45.67 4.31
CA LEU A 8 11.54 -44.28 4.70
C LEU A 8 10.40 -43.45 4.08
N ILE A 9 9.37 -43.11 4.88
CA ILE A 9 8.31 -42.21 4.45
C ILE A 9 8.87 -40.79 4.53
N LEU A 10 9.13 -40.20 3.36
CA LEU A 10 9.49 -38.78 3.22
C LEU A 10 8.21 -37.96 3.47
N ALA A 11 8.03 -37.46 4.69
CA ALA A 11 6.97 -36.51 4.99
C ALA A 11 7.30 -35.19 4.26
N ALA A 12 6.57 -34.91 3.17
CA ALA A 12 6.57 -33.59 2.56
C ALA A 12 6.07 -32.60 3.61
N LEU A 13 6.97 -31.74 4.09
CA LEU A 13 6.61 -30.57 4.87
C LEU A 13 5.80 -29.67 3.94
N ALA A 14 4.47 -29.74 4.04
CA ALA A 14 3.61 -28.72 3.47
C ALA A 14 3.98 -27.41 4.16
N THR A 15 4.68 -26.54 3.43
CA THR A 15 4.81 -25.13 3.82
C THR A 15 3.39 -24.59 4.00
N PRO A 16 3.06 -23.97 5.13
CA PRO A 16 1.74 -23.38 5.30
C PRO A 16 1.48 -22.44 4.12
N ALA A 17 0.31 -22.56 3.52
CA ALA A 17 -0.19 -21.57 2.57
C ALA A 17 0.01 -20.18 3.18
N ALA A 18 0.48 -19.24 2.35
CA ALA A 18 0.74 -17.86 2.74
C ALA A 18 -0.37 -17.37 3.68
N GLY A 19 0.01 -16.94 4.89
CA GLY A 19 -0.93 -16.47 5.89
C GLY A 19 -1.81 -15.35 5.33
N ALA A 20 -2.98 -15.16 5.95
CA ALA A 20 -3.94 -14.15 5.53
C ALA A 20 -3.23 -12.82 5.20
N SER A 21 -3.44 -12.34 3.98
CA SER A 21 -2.84 -11.11 3.48
C SER A 21 -3.27 -9.90 4.30
N CYS A 22 -4.45 -9.97 4.94
CA CYS A 22 -5.00 -8.93 5.78
C CYS A 22 -5.44 -9.45 7.16
N ARG A 23 -5.36 -8.58 8.18
CA ARG A 23 -5.85 -8.83 9.55
C ARG A 23 -6.39 -7.57 10.21
N ASP A 24 -7.25 -7.73 11.20
CA ASP A 24 -7.64 -6.65 12.11
C ASP A 24 -6.62 -6.49 13.24
N GLN A 25 -6.35 -5.25 13.63
CA GLN A 25 -5.45 -4.93 14.74
C GLN A 25 -5.93 -3.67 15.48
N ALA A 26 -5.90 -3.71 16.80
CA ALA A 26 -6.24 -2.57 17.64
C ALA A 26 -4.99 -1.85 18.14
N PHE A 27 -5.07 -0.52 18.28
CA PHE A 27 -4.04 0.31 18.90
C PHE A 27 -4.66 1.59 19.45
N GLU A 28 -4.38 1.88 20.73
CA GLU A 28 -4.89 3.08 21.42
C GLU A 28 -6.39 3.34 21.20
N GLU A 29 -7.19 2.31 21.46
CA GLU A 29 -8.67 2.33 21.37
C GLU A 29 -9.23 2.51 19.94
N ALA A 30 -8.40 2.54 18.91
CA ALA A 30 -8.81 2.53 17.52
C ALA A 30 -8.55 1.16 16.86
N ARG A 31 -9.38 0.80 15.90
CA ARG A 31 -9.23 -0.39 15.07
C ARG A 31 -8.64 -0.04 13.71
N PHE A 32 -7.83 -0.97 13.21
CA PHE A 32 -7.17 -0.88 11.92
C PHE A 32 -7.28 -2.22 11.20
N THR A 33 -7.41 -2.16 9.89
CA THR A 33 -7.14 -3.32 9.02
C THR A 33 -5.75 -3.17 8.42
N VAL A 34 -4.92 -4.21 8.55
CA VAL A 34 -3.54 -4.27 8.10
C VAL A 34 -3.41 -5.35 7.04
N CYS A 35 -2.99 -4.96 5.83
CA CYS A 35 -2.71 -5.86 4.72
C CYS A 35 -1.22 -5.82 4.36
N GLU A 36 -0.61 -6.95 4.04
CA GLU A 36 0.84 -7.04 3.80
C GLU A 36 1.16 -7.66 2.45
N ALA A 37 2.22 -7.14 1.84
CA ALA A 37 2.88 -7.74 0.69
C ALA A 37 4.36 -7.96 1.00
N GLU A 38 4.88 -9.09 0.56
CA GLU A 38 6.29 -9.47 0.67
C GLU A 38 7.02 -9.22 -0.65
N ALA A 39 8.32 -8.97 -0.57
CA ALA A 39 9.14 -8.74 -1.76
C ALA A 39 9.10 -9.95 -2.70
N GLY A 40 9.00 -9.66 -4.00
CA GLY A 40 8.84 -10.66 -5.05
C GLY A 40 7.39 -11.11 -5.29
N GLN A 41 6.44 -10.74 -4.43
CA GLN A 41 5.02 -10.85 -4.76
C GLN A 41 4.58 -9.77 -5.75
N ASP A 42 3.46 -10.01 -6.43
CA ASP A 42 3.00 -9.18 -7.53
C ASP A 42 2.14 -8.01 -7.06
N LEU A 43 2.78 -7.04 -6.42
CA LEU A 43 2.17 -5.79 -6.01
C LEU A 43 2.20 -4.78 -7.17
N ARG A 44 1.03 -4.35 -7.63
CA ARG A 44 0.86 -3.50 -8.80
C ARG A 44 0.15 -2.19 -8.45
N LEU A 45 0.38 -1.17 -9.28
CA LEU A 45 -0.52 -0.01 -9.36
C LEU A 45 -1.43 -0.16 -10.58
N PHE A 46 -2.64 0.39 -10.46
CA PHE A 46 -3.66 0.39 -11.50
C PHE A 46 -4.24 1.79 -11.62
N LEU A 47 -4.25 2.35 -12.83
CA LEU A 47 -4.96 3.59 -13.12
C LEU A 47 -5.91 3.42 -14.30
N ARG A 48 -5.39 2.99 -15.46
CA ARG A 48 -6.16 2.82 -16.70
C ARG A 48 -6.07 1.40 -17.20
N GLY A 49 -7.17 0.91 -17.77
CA GLY A 49 -7.16 -0.35 -18.51
C GLY A 49 -6.52 -0.19 -19.89
N ASP A 50 -6.38 -1.31 -20.60
CA ASP A 50 -5.85 -1.33 -21.97
C ASP A 50 -6.68 -0.52 -22.97
N ASP A 51 -7.95 -0.24 -22.63
CA ASP A 51 -8.85 0.63 -23.38
C ASP A 51 -8.64 2.13 -23.09
N GLY A 52 -7.64 2.49 -22.28
CA GLY A 52 -7.32 3.84 -21.85
C GLY A 52 -8.30 4.42 -20.83
N GLN A 53 -9.35 3.70 -20.46
CA GLN A 53 -10.34 4.16 -19.49
C GLN A 53 -9.86 3.90 -18.07
N VAL A 54 -10.18 4.84 -17.17
CA VAL A 54 -9.86 4.72 -15.74
C VAL A 54 -10.57 3.49 -15.17
N TYR A 55 -9.86 2.66 -14.41
CA TYR A 55 -10.46 1.54 -13.68
C TYR A 55 -11.53 2.02 -12.68
N GLY A 56 -11.21 3.00 -11.86
CA GLY A 56 -12.15 3.67 -10.94
C GLY A 56 -12.73 2.81 -9.81
N SER A 57 -12.62 1.48 -9.86
CA SER A 57 -13.23 0.58 -8.88
C SER A 57 -12.49 -0.76 -8.83
N PHE A 58 -12.52 -1.41 -7.66
CA PHE A 58 -11.94 -2.75 -7.49
C PHE A 58 -12.61 -3.79 -8.40
N THR A 59 -13.94 -3.70 -8.59
CA THR A 59 -14.68 -4.60 -9.49
C THR A 59 -14.19 -4.54 -10.94
N ARG A 60 -13.87 -3.35 -11.46
CA ARG A 60 -13.34 -3.24 -12.83
C ARG A 60 -11.91 -3.78 -12.93
N ILE A 61 -11.11 -3.65 -11.88
CA ILE A 61 -9.77 -4.25 -11.81
C ILE A 61 -9.87 -5.77 -11.79
N GLU A 62 -10.72 -6.34 -10.93
CA GLU A 62 -11.01 -7.78 -10.89
C GLU A 62 -11.43 -8.32 -12.25
N ALA A 63 -12.37 -7.65 -12.94
CA ALA A 63 -12.82 -8.04 -14.27
C ALA A 63 -11.69 -8.02 -15.33
N ALA A 64 -10.69 -7.17 -15.17
CA ALA A 64 -9.53 -7.10 -16.07
C ALA A 64 -8.42 -8.11 -15.71
N LEU A 65 -8.42 -8.64 -14.48
CA LEU A 65 -7.53 -9.70 -14.01
C LEU A 65 -8.09 -11.10 -14.33
N GLU A 66 -9.42 -11.25 -14.31
CA GLU A 66 -10.11 -12.54 -14.51
C GLU A 66 -9.68 -13.28 -15.80
N PRO A 67 -9.63 -12.65 -17.00
CA PRO A 67 -9.19 -13.34 -18.22
C PRO A 67 -7.74 -13.83 -18.17
N ARG A 68 -6.93 -13.30 -17.26
CA ARG A 68 -5.53 -13.69 -17.04
C ARG A 68 -5.38 -14.78 -15.97
N GLY A 69 -6.49 -15.28 -15.42
CA GLY A 69 -6.45 -16.22 -14.29
C GLY A 69 -5.88 -15.59 -13.03
N GLU A 70 -6.06 -14.27 -12.86
CA GLU A 70 -5.56 -13.49 -11.74
C GLU A 70 -6.74 -12.92 -10.94
N ARG A 71 -6.50 -12.56 -9.67
CA ARG A 71 -7.42 -11.83 -8.78
C ARG A 71 -6.66 -10.94 -7.80
N LEU A 72 -7.33 -10.00 -7.15
CA LEU A 72 -6.75 -9.23 -6.05
C LEU A 72 -6.82 -10.05 -4.75
N ALA A 73 -5.68 -10.19 -4.07
CA ALA A 73 -5.64 -10.64 -2.68
C ALA A 73 -6.11 -9.52 -1.73
N PHE A 74 -5.65 -8.29 -2.01
CA PHE A 74 -6.22 -7.06 -1.46
C PHE A 74 -5.95 -5.89 -2.40
N ALA A 75 -6.70 -4.79 -2.24
CA ALA A 75 -6.42 -3.53 -2.90
C ALA A 75 -6.93 -2.33 -2.09
N MET A 76 -6.27 -1.19 -2.25
CA MET A 76 -6.72 0.09 -1.69
C MET A 76 -6.41 1.23 -2.64
N ASN A 77 -7.06 2.38 -2.45
CA ASN A 77 -6.67 3.59 -3.16
C ASN A 77 -5.21 3.95 -2.83
N ALA A 78 -4.49 4.45 -3.83
CA ALA A 78 -3.09 4.85 -3.71
C ALA A 78 -2.97 6.37 -3.48
N GLY A 79 -2.09 7.06 -4.22
CA GLY A 79 -1.91 8.50 -4.10
C GLY A 79 -3.14 9.32 -4.48
N MET A 80 -3.14 10.59 -4.07
CA MET A 80 -4.22 11.54 -4.36
C MET A 80 -4.40 11.77 -5.86
N PHE A 81 -5.63 12.07 -6.28
CA PHE A 81 -6.00 12.27 -7.68
C PHE A 81 -6.86 13.53 -7.92
N HIS A 82 -6.84 14.04 -9.14
CA HIS A 82 -7.66 15.15 -9.62
C HIS A 82 -9.09 14.70 -9.96
N LEU A 83 -10.00 15.64 -10.24
CA LEU A 83 -11.40 15.28 -10.54
C LEU A 83 -11.54 14.33 -11.74
N ASP A 84 -10.66 14.44 -12.73
CA ASP A 84 -10.53 13.57 -13.90
C ASP A 84 -9.84 12.22 -13.63
N ARG A 85 -9.51 11.96 -12.36
CA ARG A 85 -8.84 10.75 -11.85
C ARG A 85 -7.36 10.63 -12.18
N ALA A 86 -6.75 11.64 -12.80
CA ALA A 86 -5.31 11.68 -12.98
C ALA A 86 -4.58 11.83 -11.63
N PRO A 87 -3.40 11.21 -11.45
CA PRO A 87 -2.60 11.35 -10.23
C PRO A 87 -2.15 12.81 -10.01
N VAL A 88 -2.20 13.27 -8.76
CA VAL A 88 -1.76 14.64 -8.39
C VAL A 88 -0.23 14.78 -8.46
N GLY A 89 0.48 13.71 -8.12
CA GLY A 89 1.95 13.66 -8.09
C GLY A 89 2.53 12.67 -9.08
N LEU A 90 3.79 12.30 -8.85
CA LEU A 90 4.45 11.23 -9.61
C LEU A 90 3.63 9.94 -9.53
N TYR A 91 3.38 9.33 -10.68
CA TYR A 91 2.84 8.00 -10.79
C TYR A 91 3.60 7.23 -11.86
N VAL A 92 4.00 6.01 -11.54
CA VAL A 92 4.71 5.11 -12.47
C VAL A 92 3.95 3.79 -12.49
N GLU A 93 3.58 3.34 -13.68
CA GLU A 93 2.93 2.06 -13.93
C GLU A 93 3.71 1.30 -15.00
N GLN A 94 4.29 0.16 -14.61
CA GLN A 94 5.13 -0.67 -15.48
C GLN A 94 6.28 0.10 -16.15
N GLY A 95 6.91 1.01 -15.39
CA GLY A 95 7.99 1.88 -15.86
C GLY A 95 7.55 3.07 -16.71
N SER A 96 6.27 3.17 -17.09
CA SER A 96 5.71 4.35 -17.75
C SER A 96 5.26 5.38 -16.72
N THR A 97 5.62 6.65 -16.92
CA THR A 97 5.29 7.73 -15.98
C THR A 97 4.02 8.48 -16.42
N GLU A 98 3.03 8.57 -15.53
CA GLU A 98 1.90 9.51 -15.60
C GLU A 98 2.01 10.47 -14.40
N GLY A 99 1.72 11.77 -14.58
CA GLY A 99 1.92 12.74 -13.50
C GLY A 99 3.40 13.05 -13.21
N ARG A 100 3.66 14.19 -12.56
CA ARG A 100 5.01 14.68 -12.29
C ARG A 100 5.28 14.74 -10.81
N LEU A 101 6.54 14.52 -10.43
CA LEU A 101 6.98 14.69 -9.04
C LEU A 101 6.71 16.12 -8.55
N VAL A 102 6.17 16.23 -7.34
CA VAL A 102 5.90 17.51 -6.67
C VAL A 102 6.71 17.64 -5.39
N THR A 103 7.76 18.45 -5.43
CA THR A 103 8.69 18.68 -4.30
C THR A 103 8.42 19.97 -3.51
N ARG A 104 7.47 20.79 -4.01
CA ARG A 104 7.08 22.06 -3.39
C ARG A 104 5.96 21.86 -2.38
N ALA A 105 5.99 22.69 -1.34
CA ALA A 105 4.86 22.79 -0.41
C ALA A 105 3.60 23.28 -1.15
N GLY A 106 2.44 22.90 -0.63
CA GLY A 106 1.15 23.26 -1.22
C GLY A 106 0.01 23.08 -0.22
N PRO A 107 -1.24 23.29 -0.67
CA PRO A 107 -2.41 23.11 0.18
C PRO A 107 -2.69 21.62 0.49
N GLY A 108 -3.46 21.39 1.54
CA GLY A 108 -3.94 20.07 1.93
C GLY A 108 -2.84 19.11 2.40
N ASN A 109 -3.20 17.83 2.52
CA ASN A 109 -2.29 16.80 3.01
C ASN A 109 -1.14 16.54 2.04
N PHE A 110 -1.40 16.51 0.73
CA PHE A 110 -0.37 16.26 -0.29
C PHE A 110 0.78 17.27 -0.26
N GLY A 111 0.47 18.56 -0.04
CA GLY A 111 1.45 19.63 0.03
C GLY A 111 2.13 19.79 1.40
N MET A 112 1.79 18.95 2.38
CA MET A 112 2.41 18.94 3.69
C MET A 112 3.76 18.22 3.61
N LEU A 113 4.84 18.99 3.59
CA LEU A 113 6.20 18.46 3.54
C LEU A 113 6.70 18.01 4.93
N PRO A 114 7.50 16.93 5.01
CA PRO A 114 7.91 16.07 3.89
C PRO A 114 6.78 15.20 3.32
N ASN A 115 6.69 15.12 1.99
CA ASN A 115 5.85 14.16 1.27
C ASN A 115 6.77 13.14 0.57
N GLY A 116 6.22 12.05 0.03
CA GLY A 116 7.05 10.93 -0.39
C GLY A 116 6.48 10.10 -1.52
N VAL A 117 7.32 9.22 -2.04
CA VAL A 117 7.02 8.28 -3.12
C VAL A 117 7.14 6.87 -2.57
N PHE A 118 6.05 6.11 -2.60
CA PHE A 118 6.10 4.67 -2.44
C PHE A 118 6.52 4.06 -3.78
N CYS A 119 7.53 3.18 -3.76
CA CYS A 119 8.16 2.59 -4.92
C CYS A 119 8.25 1.06 -4.77
N VAL A 120 7.85 0.36 -5.82
CA VAL A 120 8.11 -1.07 -6.02
C VAL A 120 9.21 -1.16 -7.07
N ARG A 121 10.38 -1.69 -6.68
CA ARG A 121 11.54 -1.79 -7.57
C ARG A 121 11.40 -2.99 -8.51
N PRO A 122 12.13 -3.02 -9.64
CA PRO A 122 12.13 -4.17 -10.54
C PRO A 122 12.52 -5.50 -9.87
N ALA A 123 13.38 -5.46 -8.85
CA ALA A 123 13.77 -6.62 -8.06
C ALA A 123 12.67 -7.13 -7.11
N GLY A 124 11.57 -6.39 -6.97
CA GLY A 124 10.40 -6.76 -6.16
C GLY A 124 10.44 -6.24 -4.72
N ASP A 125 11.53 -5.61 -4.28
CA ASP A 125 11.63 -4.94 -2.98
C ASP A 125 10.98 -3.55 -3.01
N PHE A 126 10.67 -3.05 -1.81
CA PHE A 126 9.90 -1.84 -1.61
C PHE A 126 10.74 -0.71 -1.03
N ALA A 127 10.34 0.53 -1.33
CA ALA A 127 10.90 1.71 -0.69
C ALA A 127 9.84 2.80 -0.52
N ILE A 128 10.02 3.62 0.51
CA ILE A 128 9.39 4.94 0.61
C ILE A 128 10.52 5.95 0.65
N VAL A 129 10.48 6.92 -0.26
CA VAL A 129 11.53 7.92 -0.42
C VAL A 129 10.90 9.32 -0.31
N GLU A 130 11.49 10.20 0.49
CA GLU A 130 11.09 11.60 0.57
C GLU A 130 11.25 12.28 -0.80
N SER A 131 10.31 13.14 -1.20
CA SER A 131 10.22 13.60 -2.59
C SER A 131 11.43 14.40 -3.09
N ARG A 132 12.08 15.21 -2.26
CA ARG A 132 13.30 15.95 -2.67
C ARG A 132 14.51 15.03 -2.74
N THR A 133 14.55 14.01 -1.90
CA THR A 133 15.55 12.93 -1.96
C THR A 133 15.36 12.11 -3.23
N TYR A 134 14.10 11.80 -3.58
CA TYR A 134 13.74 11.16 -4.84
C TYR A 134 14.16 12.01 -6.06
N ASP A 135 13.91 13.33 -6.02
CA ASP A 135 14.30 14.25 -7.10
C ASP A 135 15.82 14.28 -7.34
N ALA A 136 16.60 14.24 -6.26
CA ALA A 136 18.05 14.25 -6.32
C ALA A 136 18.66 12.94 -6.83
N ALA A 137 18.05 11.80 -6.50
CA ALA A 137 18.53 10.47 -6.87
C ALA A 137 17.35 9.49 -7.03
N PRO A 138 16.61 9.55 -8.15
CA PRO A 138 15.42 8.74 -8.33
C PRO A 138 15.81 7.25 -8.43
N PRO A 139 15.30 6.38 -7.55
CA PRO A 139 15.45 4.94 -7.73
C PRO A 139 14.67 4.48 -8.96
N ASP A 140 15.12 3.37 -9.55
CA ASP A 140 14.34 2.69 -10.58
C ASP A 140 13.10 2.03 -9.95
N CYS A 141 11.92 2.45 -10.38
CA CYS A 141 10.64 1.98 -9.88
C CYS A 141 9.85 1.37 -11.03
N ARG A 142 9.48 0.10 -10.89
CA ARG A 142 8.50 -0.54 -11.77
C ARG A 142 7.11 0.05 -11.55
N TYR A 143 6.78 0.29 -10.28
CA TYR A 143 5.58 1.02 -9.88
C TYR A 143 5.95 2.09 -8.86
N ALA A 144 5.35 3.27 -8.96
CA ALA A 144 5.52 4.32 -7.97
C ALA A 144 4.26 5.18 -7.84
N THR A 145 3.96 5.61 -6.61
CA THR A 145 2.91 6.59 -6.36
C THR A 145 3.41 7.60 -5.34
N GLN A 146 3.33 8.87 -5.71
CA GLN A 146 3.58 9.96 -4.77
C GLN A 146 2.32 10.24 -3.95
N SER A 147 2.51 10.52 -2.68
CA SER A 147 1.47 11.00 -1.80
C SER A 147 2.08 11.84 -0.68
N GLY A 148 1.25 12.36 0.21
CA GLY A 148 1.71 13.15 1.35
C GLY A 148 0.63 13.39 2.38
N PRO A 149 1.02 13.60 3.65
CA PRO A 149 2.40 13.67 4.16
C PRO A 149 3.09 12.29 4.30
N MET A 150 4.42 12.26 4.42
CA MET A 150 5.09 11.10 5.04
C MET A 150 4.62 10.99 6.49
N LEU A 151 4.39 9.77 6.96
CA LEU A 151 3.91 9.52 8.32
C LEU A 151 5.09 9.36 9.29
N VAL A 152 6.06 8.53 8.88
CA VAL A 152 7.28 8.22 9.62
C VAL A 152 8.45 8.37 8.65
N ILE A 153 9.49 9.07 9.11
CA ILE A 153 10.71 9.36 8.36
C ILE A 153 11.89 8.98 9.25
N ASP A 154 12.62 7.93 8.87
CA ASP A 154 13.77 7.40 9.63
C ASP A 154 13.46 7.18 11.12
N GLY A 155 12.26 6.63 11.40
CA GLY A 155 11.77 6.37 12.76
C GLY A 155 11.24 7.60 13.50
N ALA A 156 11.36 8.81 12.96
CA ALA A 156 10.73 10.01 13.50
C ALA A 156 9.32 10.21 12.92
N LEU A 157 8.38 10.69 13.73
CA LEU A 157 7.08 11.12 13.20
C LEU A 157 7.24 12.42 12.42
N HIS A 158 6.35 12.63 11.45
CA HIS A 158 6.31 13.89 10.71
C HIS A 158 6.20 15.11 11.65
N PRO A 159 7.02 16.16 11.48
CA PRO A 159 7.18 17.26 12.46
C PRO A 159 5.92 18.11 12.65
N ARG A 160 4.98 18.07 11.69
CA ARG A 160 3.71 18.80 11.76
C ARG A 160 2.59 18.05 12.49
N PHE A 161 2.81 16.82 12.95
CA PHE A 161 1.77 16.06 13.64
C PHE A 161 1.73 16.44 15.11
N LEU A 162 0.63 17.10 15.50
CA LEU A 162 0.40 17.51 16.87
C LEU A 162 -0.18 16.34 17.69
N PRO A 163 0.38 15.99 18.86
CA PRO A 163 -0.15 14.95 19.73
C PRO A 163 -1.60 15.19 20.18
N ASP A 164 -1.97 16.45 20.35
CA ASP A 164 -3.27 16.95 20.81
C ASP A 164 -4.18 17.44 19.68
N SER A 165 -3.85 17.12 18.42
CA SER A 165 -4.70 17.44 17.27
C SER A 165 -6.11 16.88 17.43
N THR A 166 -7.13 17.68 17.09
CA THR A 166 -8.53 17.26 17.04
C THR A 166 -8.99 16.78 15.66
N SER A 167 -8.17 16.92 14.61
CA SER A 167 -8.48 16.45 13.26
C SER A 167 -8.40 14.92 13.18
N ALA A 168 -9.56 14.27 13.33
CA ALA A 168 -9.72 12.83 13.23
C ALA A 168 -10.50 12.46 11.96
N HIS A 169 -9.94 11.55 11.16
CA HIS A 169 -10.52 11.06 9.91
C HIS A 169 -10.20 9.56 9.75
N LEU A 170 -10.93 8.89 8.87
CA LEU A 170 -10.43 7.62 8.33
C LEU A 170 -9.17 7.91 7.51
N ARG A 171 -8.16 7.06 7.68
CA ARG A 171 -6.83 7.23 7.10
C ARG A 171 -6.37 5.92 6.54
N ASN A 172 -5.72 5.97 5.38
CA ASN A 172 -4.94 4.85 4.88
C ASN A 172 -3.50 5.29 4.60
N GLY A 173 -2.61 4.30 4.55
CA GLY A 173 -1.19 4.53 4.42
C GLY A 173 -0.46 3.24 4.09
N VAL A 174 0.80 3.39 3.71
CA VAL A 174 1.73 2.28 3.50
C VAL A 174 2.99 2.52 4.30
N GLY A 175 3.50 1.48 4.94
CA GLY A 175 4.81 1.47 5.58
C GLY A 175 5.70 0.42 4.96
N VAL A 176 7.01 0.63 5.01
CA VAL A 176 8.01 -0.31 4.48
C VAL A 176 8.99 -0.67 5.59
N SER A 177 9.29 -1.96 5.67
CA SER A 177 10.30 -2.53 6.57
C SER A 177 11.71 -2.05 6.21
N ALA A 178 12.62 -2.03 7.18
CA ALA A 178 13.96 -1.47 7.00
C ALA A 178 14.80 -2.18 5.91
N ASP A 179 14.54 -3.46 5.66
CA ASP A 179 15.19 -4.27 4.62
C ASP A 179 14.46 -4.24 3.26
N GLY A 180 13.34 -3.49 3.17
CA GLY A 180 12.51 -3.40 1.97
C GLY A 180 11.74 -4.68 1.63
N GLN A 181 11.74 -5.70 2.49
CA GLN A 181 11.15 -7.00 2.19
C GLN A 181 9.64 -7.09 2.43
N ARG A 182 9.09 -6.13 3.19
CA ARG A 182 7.66 -6.03 3.52
C ARG A 182 7.13 -4.64 3.27
N ALA A 183 6.02 -4.56 2.55
CA ALA A 183 5.15 -3.39 2.47
C ALA A 183 3.87 -3.67 3.25
N VAL A 184 3.53 -2.79 4.18
CA VAL A 184 2.39 -2.93 5.09
C VAL A 184 1.42 -1.81 4.83
N PHE A 185 0.28 -2.16 4.26
CA PHE A 185 -0.82 -1.28 3.93
C PHE A 185 -1.83 -1.25 5.08
N VAL A 186 -2.20 -0.07 5.53
CA VAL A 186 -3.10 0.09 6.69
C VAL A 186 -4.24 1.00 6.31
N ILE A 187 -5.44 0.65 6.76
CA ILE A 187 -6.59 1.56 6.85
C ILE A 187 -7.12 1.58 8.28
N SER A 188 -7.42 2.75 8.81
CA SER A 188 -8.12 2.88 10.09
C SER A 188 -9.61 2.63 9.89
N ASP A 189 -10.22 1.86 10.78
CA ASP A 189 -11.66 1.59 10.79
C ASP A 189 -12.45 2.58 11.65
N ASP A 190 -11.73 3.29 12.53
CA ASP A 190 -12.24 4.40 13.34
C ASP A 190 -11.50 5.70 12.98
N PRO A 191 -12.10 6.89 13.12
CA PRO A 191 -11.40 8.15 12.87
C PRO A 191 -10.20 8.34 13.80
N VAL A 192 -9.04 8.62 13.23
CA VAL A 192 -7.79 8.83 13.98
C VAL A 192 -7.08 10.11 13.56
N THR A 193 -6.26 10.65 14.46
CA THR A 193 -5.36 11.78 14.14
C THR A 193 -4.17 11.30 13.31
N PHE A 194 -3.50 12.20 12.59
CA PHE A 194 -2.24 11.86 11.94
C PHE A 194 -1.19 11.36 12.93
N HIS A 195 -1.14 11.95 14.13
CA HIS A 195 -0.21 11.54 15.17
C HIS A 195 -0.45 10.10 15.62
N ARG A 196 -1.71 9.71 15.91
CA ARG A 196 -2.04 8.31 16.26
C ARG A 196 -1.74 7.37 15.09
N PHE A 197 -2.11 7.76 13.87
CA PHE A 197 -1.88 6.91 12.69
C PHE A 197 -0.40 6.66 12.42
N ALA A 198 0.43 7.70 12.52
CA ALA A 198 1.88 7.56 12.35
C ALA A 198 2.52 6.73 13.47
N ARG A 199 2.04 6.87 14.72
CA ARG A 199 2.46 6.01 15.83
C ARG A 199 2.04 4.56 15.64
N PHE A 200 0.92 4.28 14.99
CA PHE A 200 0.57 2.90 14.67
C PHE A 200 1.65 2.25 13.78
N PHE A 201 2.09 2.93 12.72
CA PHE A 201 3.22 2.44 11.91
C PHE A 201 4.52 2.29 12.71
N ARG A 202 4.92 3.32 13.46
CA ARG A 202 6.20 3.31 14.17
C ARG A 202 6.21 2.38 15.39
N ASP A 203 5.24 2.55 16.28
CA ASP A 203 5.24 1.95 17.62
C ASP A 203 4.61 0.56 17.64
N ALA A 204 3.55 0.33 16.85
CA ALA A 204 2.84 -0.96 16.82
C ALA A 204 3.36 -1.91 15.74
N LEU A 205 3.74 -1.39 14.56
CA LEU A 205 4.23 -2.19 13.44
C LEU A 205 5.77 -2.19 13.32
N GLY A 206 6.48 -1.30 14.03
CA GLY A 206 7.95 -1.22 13.98
C GLY A 206 8.49 -0.69 12.66
N LEU A 207 7.71 0.08 11.91
CA LEU A 207 8.05 0.56 10.57
C LEU A 207 8.63 1.98 10.63
N ASN A 208 9.87 2.12 10.15
CA ASN A 208 10.63 3.37 10.22
C ASN A 208 10.37 4.30 9.04
N GLN A 209 9.69 3.81 8.00
CA GLN A 209 9.32 4.57 6.82
C GLN A 209 7.84 4.31 6.56
N ALA A 210 7.04 5.38 6.53
CA ALA A 210 5.62 5.28 6.24
C ALA A 210 5.10 6.53 5.51
N LEU A 211 4.10 6.33 4.66
CA LEU A 211 3.53 7.32 3.76
C LEU A 211 2.01 7.30 3.87
N TYR A 212 1.41 8.47 4.03
CA TYR A 212 -0.03 8.61 3.97
C TYR A 212 -0.51 8.49 2.53
N LEU A 213 -1.57 7.73 2.30
CA LEU A 213 -2.23 7.61 0.99
C LEU A 213 -3.46 8.54 0.94
N ASP A 214 -4.28 8.46 -0.10
CA ASP A 214 -5.42 9.37 -0.24
C ASP A 214 -6.50 9.15 0.85
N GLY A 215 -6.67 10.15 1.71
CA GLY A 215 -7.72 10.19 2.73
C GLY A 215 -9.07 10.73 2.29
N SER A 216 -9.15 11.39 1.14
CA SER A 216 -10.42 11.92 0.64
C SER A 216 -11.33 10.79 0.15
N VAL A 217 -10.72 9.67 -0.24
CA VAL A 217 -11.37 8.40 -0.51
C VAL A 217 -10.51 7.31 0.12
N SER A 218 -10.81 6.87 1.35
CA SER A 218 -10.15 5.71 1.96
C SER A 218 -11.00 4.46 1.78
N ARG A 219 -10.51 3.50 1.00
CA ARG A 219 -11.21 2.25 0.72
C ARG A 219 -10.28 1.05 0.71
N LEU A 220 -10.83 -0.08 1.15
CA LEU A 220 -10.17 -1.37 1.12
C LEU A 220 -11.06 -2.42 0.43
N TYR A 221 -10.42 -3.22 -0.42
CA TYR A 221 -10.87 -4.53 -0.88
C TYR A 221 -10.00 -5.59 -0.19
N ALA A 222 -10.61 -6.41 0.65
CA ALA A 222 -9.95 -7.49 1.38
C ALA A 222 -10.91 -8.69 1.48
N PRO A 223 -11.01 -9.51 0.42
CA PRO A 223 -11.98 -10.61 0.33
C PRO A 223 -11.80 -11.67 1.42
N GLU A 224 -10.57 -11.90 1.89
CA GLU A 224 -10.29 -12.82 3.01
C GLU A 224 -10.94 -12.39 4.33
N LEU A 225 -11.17 -11.08 4.50
CA LEU A 225 -11.89 -10.49 5.63
C LEU A 225 -13.37 -10.24 5.31
N GLY A 226 -13.85 -10.64 4.12
CA GLY A 226 -15.21 -10.33 3.65
C GLY A 226 -15.48 -8.84 3.45
N ARG A 227 -14.43 -8.02 3.28
CA ARG A 227 -14.54 -6.56 3.18
C ARG A 227 -14.43 -6.07 1.74
N THR A 228 -15.37 -5.23 1.33
CA THR A 228 -15.34 -4.51 0.06
C THR A 228 -15.99 -3.14 0.26
N ASP A 229 -15.16 -2.11 0.34
CA ASP A 229 -15.64 -0.74 0.51
C ASP A 229 -16.11 -0.17 -0.84
N TRP A 230 -17.30 0.43 -0.87
CA TRP A 230 -17.93 0.97 -2.08
C TRP A 230 -17.93 2.51 -2.13
N GLY A 231 -18.16 3.05 -3.34
CA GLY A 231 -18.56 4.45 -3.55
C GLY A 231 -18.05 5.03 -4.87
N VAL A 232 -17.85 6.36 -4.92
CA VAL A 232 -17.42 7.09 -6.14
C VAL A 232 -16.16 6.52 -6.80
N PRO A 233 -16.02 6.63 -8.14
CA PRO A 233 -14.82 6.16 -8.84
C PRO A 233 -13.53 6.78 -8.28
N MET A 234 -12.46 6.00 -8.20
CA MET A 234 -11.13 6.42 -7.70
C MET A 234 -10.15 6.71 -8.84
N GLY A 235 -9.02 7.33 -8.52
CA GLY A 235 -7.85 7.40 -9.42
C GLY A 235 -6.94 6.20 -9.22
N PRO A 236 -5.65 6.41 -8.89
CA PRO A 236 -4.71 5.34 -8.62
C PRO A 236 -5.18 4.35 -7.55
N VAL A 237 -5.01 3.06 -7.83
CA VAL A 237 -5.22 1.95 -6.90
C VAL A 237 -3.93 1.14 -6.77
N VAL A 238 -3.61 0.70 -5.57
CA VAL A 238 -2.55 -0.28 -5.29
C VAL A 238 -3.20 -1.60 -4.93
N GLY A 239 -2.69 -2.71 -5.46
CA GLY A 239 -3.26 -4.03 -5.18
C GLY A 239 -2.24 -5.15 -5.32
N LEU A 240 -2.35 -6.13 -4.42
CA LEU A 240 -1.60 -7.38 -4.49
C LEU A 240 -2.37 -8.36 -5.37
N VAL A 241 -1.74 -8.83 -6.44
CA VAL A 241 -2.32 -9.78 -7.38
C VAL A 241 -1.84 -11.19 -7.07
N VAL A 242 -2.77 -12.15 -7.12
CA VAL A 242 -2.48 -13.58 -6.96
C VAL A 242 -3.17 -14.38 -8.06
N PRO A 243 -2.70 -15.60 -8.36
CA PRO A 243 -3.43 -16.52 -9.22
C PRO A 243 -4.84 -16.77 -8.68
N ARG A 244 -5.79 -16.92 -9.59
CA ARG A 244 -7.14 -17.38 -9.28
C ARG A 244 -7.13 -18.90 -9.22
N GLU A 245 -7.56 -19.43 -8.08
CA GLU A 245 -7.77 -20.88 -7.88
C GLU A 245 -8.97 -21.39 -8.68
#